data_AF-A0A1H4I2A1-F1
#
_entry.id   AF-A0A1H4I2A1-F1
#
_cell.length_a   1.000
_cell.length_b   1.000
_cell.length_c   1.000
_cell.angle_alpha   90.00
_cell.angle_beta   90.00
_cell.angle_gamma   90.00
#
_symmetry.space_group_name_H-M   'P 1'
#
loop_
_entity.id
_entity.type
_entity.pdbx_description
1 polymer ?
#
loop_
_entity_poly.entity_id
_entity_poly.type
_entity_poly.pdbx_seq_one_letter_code
_entity_poly.pdbx_strand_id
1 'polypeptide(L)' 'MDLTQASAANMEYMIEAIKTKLRMASGAAMQASSFPLAKYEDLFDLYEMVLSKEHLSISEVEAVASELGNLRKS' A
#
# COMPACT_ATOMS: atom_id res chain seq x y z
N MET A 1 12.99 11.60 1.36
CA MET A 1 12.60 10.41 0.57
C MET A 1 11.93 10.94 -0.68
N ASP A 2 12.31 10.45 -1.86
CA ASP A 2 11.67 10.82 -3.13
C ASP A 2 10.87 9.61 -3.61
N LEU A 3 9.54 9.67 -3.49
CA LEU A 3 8.64 8.56 -3.82
C LEU A 3 8.42 8.41 -5.33
N THR A 4 8.89 9.34 -6.16
CA THR A 4 8.84 9.21 -7.62
C THR A 4 9.85 8.20 -8.17
N GLN A 5 10.80 7.77 -7.33
CA GLN A 5 11.83 6.79 -7.68
C GLN A 5 11.49 5.44 -7.07
N ALA A 6 11.40 4.40 -7.90
CA ALA A 6 11.11 3.06 -7.42
C ALA A 6 12.26 2.52 -6.54
N SER A 7 11.96 2.17 -5.29
CA SER A 7 12.90 1.50 -4.39
C SER A 7 12.17 0.66 -3.34
N ALA A 8 12.87 -0.35 -2.80
CA ALA A 8 12.32 -1.17 -1.72
C ALA A 8 11.97 -0.35 -0.46
N ALA A 9 12.81 0.63 -0.11
CA ALA A 9 12.57 1.52 1.03
C ALA A 9 11.33 2.40 0.84
N ASN A 10 11.11 2.92 -0.37
CA ASN A 10 9.92 3.71 -0.66
C ASN A 10 8.66 2.83 -0.70
N MET A 11 8.77 1.61 -1.24
CA MET A 11 7.68 0.63 -1.23
C MET A 11 7.27 0.26 0.19
N GLU A 12 8.24 0.03 1.08
CA GLU A 12 8.00 -0.19 2.51
C GLU A 12 7.29 0.99 3.15
N TYR A 13 7.78 2.21 2.90
CA TYR A 13 7.16 3.42 3.40
C TYR A 13 5.67 3.53 2.99
N MET A 14 5.36 3.30 1.71
CA MET A 14 3.99 3.38 1.20
C MET A 14 3.08 2.31 1.81
N ILE A 15 3.55 1.06 1.89
CA ILE A 15 2.79 -0.04 2.48
C ILE A 15 2.50 0.24 3.96
N GLU A 16 3.48 0.71 4.73
CA GLU A 16 3.28 1.04 6.14
C GLU A 16 2.29 2.19 6.34
N ALA A 17 2.36 3.22 5.49
CA ALA A 17 1.41 4.33 5.52
C ALA A 17 -0.03 3.87 5.23
N ILE A 18 -0.22 3.06 4.19
CA ILE A 18 -1.55 2.50 3.85
C ILE A 18 -2.06 1.64 5.00
N LYS A 19 -1.25 0.70 5.52
CA LYS A 19 -1.64 -0.17 6.66
C LYS A 19 -2.06 0.64 7.88
N THR A 20 -1.31 1.70 8.19
CA THR A 20 -1.61 2.59 9.32
C THR A 20 -2.96 3.29 9.11
N LYS A 21 -3.21 3.80 7.90
CA LYS A 21 -4.48 4.45 7.54
C LYS A 21 -5.67 3.48 7.66
N LEU A 22 -5.50 2.23 7.24
CA LEU A 22 -6.51 1.19 7.30
C LEU A 22 -6.64 0.54 8.70
N ARG A 23 -5.73 0.86 9.64
CA ARG A 23 -5.63 0.21 10.96
C ARG A 23 -5.46 -1.31 10.87
N MET A 24 -4.70 -1.77 9.87
CA MET A 24 -4.43 -3.20 9.66
C MET A 24 -3.36 -3.71 10.62
N ALA A 25 -3.49 -4.95 11.06
CA ALA A 25 -2.44 -5.62 11.82
C ALA A 25 -1.22 -5.93 10.94
N SER A 26 -0.03 -5.86 11.53
CA SER A 26 1.22 -6.24 10.88
C SER A 26 1.29 -7.75 10.63
N GLY A 27 1.87 -8.17 9.51
CA GLY A 27 2.09 -9.59 9.18
C GLY A 27 3.02 -9.77 7.98
N ALA A 28 3.54 -10.99 7.78
CA ALA A 28 4.48 -11.30 6.69
C ALA A 28 3.93 -10.89 5.30
N ALA A 29 2.64 -11.10 5.09
CA ALA A 29 1.88 -10.69 3.91
C ALA A 29 1.93 -9.20 3.56
N MET A 30 2.29 -8.36 4.52
CA MET A 30 2.29 -6.90 4.44
C MET A 30 3.71 -6.31 4.53
N GLN A 31 4.74 -7.15 4.42
CA GLN A 31 6.12 -6.67 4.27
C GLN A 31 6.37 -6.28 2.81
N ALA A 32 7.15 -5.22 2.57
CA ALA A 32 7.51 -4.79 1.21
C ALA A 32 8.16 -5.88 0.38
N SER A 33 8.93 -6.77 1.01
CA SER A 33 9.54 -7.95 0.38
C SER A 33 8.54 -8.92 -0.23
N SER A 34 7.25 -8.85 0.15
CA SER A 34 6.18 -9.64 -0.45
C SER A 34 5.61 -9.04 -1.74
N PHE A 35 6.00 -7.82 -2.10
CA PHE A 35 5.49 -7.10 -3.26
C PHE A 35 6.59 -7.00 -4.33
N PRO A 36 6.27 -7.27 -5.61
CA PRO A 36 7.25 -7.10 -6.68
C PRO A 36 7.48 -5.61 -6.96
N LEU A 37 8.74 -5.20 -7.14
CA LEU A 37 9.09 -3.81 -7.45
C LEU A 37 8.43 -3.29 -8.73
N ALA A 38 8.06 -4.18 -9.66
CA ALA A 38 7.31 -3.83 -10.87
C ALA A 38 5.91 -3.24 -10.58
N LYS A 39 5.38 -3.41 -9.36
CA LYS A 39 4.09 -2.86 -8.90
C LYS A 39 4.24 -1.55 -8.17
N TYR A 40 5.41 -0.93 -8.24
CA TYR A 40 5.68 0.31 -7.53
C TYR A 40 4.75 1.45 -7.96
N GLU A 41 4.53 1.64 -9.28
CA GLU A 41 3.63 2.68 -9.78
C GLU A 41 2.18 2.45 -9.33
N ASP A 42 1.66 1.22 -9.50
CA ASP A 42 0.31 0.86 -9.03
C ASP A 42 0.15 1.09 -7.51
N LEU A 43 1.17 0.74 -6.72
CA LEU A 43 1.19 0.98 -5.27
C LEU A 43 1.24 2.48 -4.93
N PHE A 44 1.98 3.27 -5.70
CA PHE A 44 2.09 4.72 -5.52
C PHE A 44 0.74 5.39 -5.80
N ASP A 45 0.04 5.00 -6.86
CA ASP A 45 -1.31 5.49 -7.16
C ASP A 45 -2.31 5.13 -6.04
N LEU A 46 -2.24 3.89 -5.52
CA LEU A 46 -3.05 3.47 -4.38
C LEU A 46 -2.73 4.27 -3.12
N TYR A 47 -1.44 4.51 -2.86
CA TYR A 47 -0.96 5.30 -1.73
C TYR A 47 -1.51 6.72 -1.75
N GLU A 48 -1.36 7.43 -2.87
CA GLU A 48 -1.86 8.80 -3.05
C GLU A 48 -3.38 8.85 -2.86
N MET A 49 -4.11 7.92 -3.45
CA MET A 49 -5.57 7.84 -3.33
C MET A 49 -6.02 7.61 -1.88
N VAL A 50 -5.37 6.70 -1.14
CA VAL A 50 -5.69 6.40 0.26
C VAL A 50 -5.37 7.57 1.19
N LEU A 51 -4.22 8.22 0.98
CA LEU A 51 -3.73 9.31 1.83
C LEU A 51 -4.48 10.62 1.58
N SER A 52 -5.04 10.81 0.37
CA SER A 52 -5.89 11.96 0.05
C SER A 52 -7.20 12.01 0.86
N LYS A 53 -7.65 10.87 1.41
CA LYS A 53 -8.91 10.76 2.15
C LYS A 53 -8.69 11.02 3.63
N GLU A 54 -9.52 11.88 4.24
CA GLU A 54 -9.50 12.11 5.70
C GLU A 54 -9.94 10.85 6.46
N HIS A 55 -11.06 10.28 6.04
CA HIS A 55 -11.66 9.07 6.58
C HIS A 55 -12.00 8.07 5.46
N LEU A 56 -11.92 6.78 5.78
CA LEU A 56 -12.37 5.70 4.91
C LEU A 56 -13.60 5.04 5.54
N SER A 57 -14.61 4.78 4.73
CA SER A 57 -15.71 3.89 5.08
C SER A 57 -15.24 2.44 5.14
N ILE A 58 -16.05 1.57 5.74
CA ILE A 58 -15.74 0.14 5.87
C ILE A 58 -15.52 -0.51 4.50
N SER A 59 -16.41 -0.25 3.53
CA SER A 59 -16.29 -0.79 2.17
C SER A 59 -15.03 -0.31 1.46
N GLU A 60 -14.58 0.92 1.71
CA GLU A 60 -13.31 1.41 1.15
C GLU A 60 -12.11 0.74 1.78
N VAL A 61 -12.14 0.50 3.10
CA VAL A 61 -11.09 -0.28 3.77
C VAL A 61 -11.00 -1.69 3.17
N GLU A 62 -12.14 -2.35 2.96
CA GLU A 62 -12.21 -3.68 2.33
C GLU A 62 -11.68 -3.65 0.89
N ALA A 63 -12.05 -2.65 0.11
CA ALA A 63 -11.60 -2.49 -1.27
C ALA A 63 -10.08 -2.28 -1.36
N VAL A 64 -9.52 -1.38 -0.54
CA VAL A 64 -8.08 -1.11 -0.52
C VAL A 64 -7.30 -2.35 -0.03
N ALA A 65 -7.81 -3.05 0.99
CA ALA A 65 -7.18 -4.30 1.46
C ALA A 65 -7.18 -5.40 0.38
N SER A 66 -8.26 -5.49 -0.40
CA SER A 66 -8.35 -6.39 -1.56
C SER A 66 -7.31 -6.03 -2.62
N GLU A 67 -7.17 -4.74 -2.94
CA GLU A 67 -6.22 -4.26 -3.94
C GLU A 67 -4.77 -4.51 -3.54
N LEU A 68 -4.40 -4.23 -2.28
CA LEU A 68 -3.09 -4.63 -1.73
C LEU A 68 -2.85 -6.15 -1.88
N GLY A 69 -3.89 -6.95 -1.67
CA GLY A 69 -3.83 -8.39 -1.88
C GLY A 69 -3.56 -8.79 -3.33
N ASN A 70 -4.06 -8.03 -4.30
CA ASN A 70 -3.86 -8.24 -5.73
C ASN A 70 -2.46 -7.82 -6.18
N LEU A 71 -1.99 -6.65 -5.72
CA LEU A 71 -0.64 -6.13 -5.99
C LEU A 71 0.44 -7.12 -5.54
N ARG A 72 0.21 -7.83 -4.44
CA ARG A 72 1.14 -8.85 -3.93
C ARG A 72 1.21 -10.11 -4.79
N LYS A 73 0.10 -10.52 -5.40
CA LYS A 73 -0.01 -11.81 -6.12
C LYS A 73 0.51 -11.74 -7.56
N SER A 74 0.64 -10.54 -8.12
CA SER A 74 0.72 -10.30 -9.56
C SER A 74 2.08 -9.80 -10.00
#